data_AF-A0A7W9GJN6-F1
#
_entry.id   AF-A0A7W9GJN6-F1
#
_cell.length_a   1.000
_cell.length_b   1.000
_cell.length_c   1.000
_cell.angle_alpha   90.00
_cell.angle_beta   90.00
_cell.angle_gamma   90.00
#
_symmetry.space_group_name_H-M   'P 1'
#
loop_
_entity.id
_entity.type
_entity.pdbx_description
1 polymer ?
#
loop_
_entity_poly.entity_id
_entity_poly.type
_entity_poly.pdbx_seq_one_letter_code
_entity_poly.pdbx_strand_id
1 'polypeptide(L)'
;MQRTDPPYQRIVAEIRARILSGALRPGDRMPSIRQIAQRWGVALATATKVMAALRDEGLVETKVGSGAVVSSRTTHKQPAVPPRPRQAGVPKQALNREQLLRTAIKIADVEGLDAVSMRRLAAELGAGPMSLYRHVENKDELVTQMVDEVFGEPELPVPGPDGWRAKLELISRRQWQLVRRHLWLPRAVSFTRPLLVPNMMAHTEWTLRALDGLGLPMETCIREALALHGLVITVALSMADEIEAEQETGVTLDRWWVAQRHRADELLDSGRFPLLATIAEETVSDLDGLFEYSLARHLDGFAALVEGQARTRP
;
A
#
# COMPACT_ATOMS: atom_id res chain seq x y z
N MET A 1 20.40 34.48 22.95
CA MET A 1 20.09 33.95 21.61
C MET A 1 18.85 33.08 21.70
N GLN A 2 17.74 33.53 21.09
CA GLN A 2 16.50 32.75 21.02
C GLN A 2 16.74 31.54 20.14
N ARG A 3 16.60 30.33 20.70
CA ARG A 3 16.53 29.09 19.92
C ARG A 3 15.16 29.08 19.25
N THR A 4 15.12 29.36 17.95
CA THR A 4 13.89 29.23 17.17
C THR A 4 13.52 27.75 17.15
N ASP A 5 12.41 27.38 17.78
CA ASP A 5 11.94 25.99 17.77
C ASP A 5 11.76 25.51 16.31
N PRO A 6 12.16 24.27 15.99
CA PRO A 6 11.96 23.66 14.68
C PRO A 6 10.53 23.87 14.16
N PRO A 7 10.33 24.13 12.85
CA PRO A 7 9.02 24.47 12.28
C PRO A 7 7.88 23.51 12.66
N TYR A 8 8.16 22.20 12.74
CA TYR A 8 7.16 21.21 13.13
C TYR A 8 6.69 21.37 14.59
N GLN A 9 7.58 21.77 15.52
CA GLN A 9 7.23 21.91 16.95
C GLN A 9 6.27 23.06 17.18
N ARG A 10 6.40 24.14 16.40
CA ARG A 10 5.47 25.27 16.43
C ARG A 10 4.07 24.87 15.97
N ILE A 11 3.98 24.09 14.90
CA ILE A 11 2.71 23.58 14.36
C ILE A 11 2.06 22.61 15.35
N VAL A 12 2.84 21.70 15.96
CA VAL A 12 2.35 20.79 17.01
C VAL A 12 1.81 21.58 18.21
N ALA A 13 2.56 22.59 18.69
CA ALA A 13 2.13 23.42 19.81
C ALA A 13 0.82 24.18 19.51
N GLU A 14 0.66 24.69 18.29
CA GLU A 14 -0.55 25.39 17.86
C GLU A 14 -1.77 24.45 17.81
N ILE A 15 -1.62 23.27 17.19
CA ILE A 15 -2.70 22.28 17.11
C ILE A 15 -3.05 21.73 18.50
N ARG A 16 -2.05 21.47 19.34
CA ARG A 16 -2.23 21.09 20.75
C ARG A 16 -3.03 22.15 21.50
N ALA A 17 -2.69 23.44 21.35
CA ALA A 17 -3.40 24.52 22.01
C ALA A 17 -4.88 24.57 21.60
N ARG A 18 -5.20 24.28 20.33
CA ARG A 18 -6.59 24.22 19.83
C ARG A 18 -7.38 23.02 20.36
N ILE A 19 -6.73 21.87 20.54
CA ILE A 19 -7.36 20.69 21.14
C ILE A 19 -7.61 20.94 22.64
N LEU A 20 -6.61 21.48 23.35
CA LEU A 20 -6.73 21.77 24.78
C LEU A 20 -7.71 22.90 25.10
N SER A 21 -7.87 23.88 24.20
CA SER A 21 -8.85 24.96 24.35
C SER A 21 -10.27 24.57 23.95
N GLY A 22 -10.48 23.36 23.41
CA GLY A 22 -11.77 22.87 22.93
C GLY A 22 -12.21 23.43 21.57
N ALA A 23 -11.34 24.15 20.87
CA ALA A 23 -11.57 24.60 19.49
C ALA A 23 -11.51 23.47 18.46
N LEU A 24 -10.92 22.33 18.83
CA LEU A 24 -11.02 21.04 18.16
C LEU A 24 -11.51 20.02 19.20
N ARG A 25 -12.68 19.43 18.97
CA ARG A 25 -13.34 18.52 19.90
C ARG A 25 -12.95 17.07 19.63
N PRO A 26 -12.97 16.20 20.64
CA PRO A 26 -12.84 14.76 20.42
C PRO A 26 -13.77 14.24 19.33
N GLY A 27 -13.22 13.47 18.39
CA GLY A 27 -13.92 12.98 17.20
C GLY A 27 -13.87 13.91 15.98
N ASP A 28 -13.43 15.16 16.13
CA ASP A 28 -13.23 16.05 14.99
C ASP A 28 -12.12 15.51 14.07
N ARG A 29 -12.32 15.64 12.76
CA ARG A 29 -11.33 15.21 11.77
C ARG A 29 -10.11 16.11 11.83
N MET A 30 -8.94 15.48 11.85
CA MET A 30 -7.66 16.15 11.73
C MET A 30 -7.34 16.46 10.26
N PRO A 31 -6.64 17.57 9.99
CA PRO A 31 -6.13 17.84 8.66
C PRO A 31 -5.14 16.75 8.20
N SER A 32 -5.15 16.40 6.91
CA SER A 32 -4.21 15.43 6.34
C SER A 32 -2.78 15.95 6.33
N ILE A 33 -1.80 15.05 6.09
CA ILE A 33 -0.39 15.43 5.97
C ILE A 33 -0.19 16.48 4.87
N ARG A 34 -0.82 16.32 3.69
CA ARG A 34 -0.74 17.33 2.61
C ARG A 34 -1.39 18.66 3.02
N GLN A 35 -2.53 18.64 3.71
CA GLN A 35 -3.19 19.85 4.20
C GLN A 35 -2.36 20.60 5.24
N ILE A 36 -1.66 19.89 6.12
CA ILE A 36 -0.72 20.49 7.08
C ILE A 36 0.47 21.10 6.34
N ALA A 37 1.01 20.42 5.32
CA ALA A 37 2.07 20.96 4.49
C ALA A 37 1.65 22.27 3.79
N GLN A 38 0.47 22.27 3.18
CA GLN A 38 -0.05 23.43 2.45
C GLN A 38 -0.41 24.61 3.36
N ARG A 39 -1.13 24.35 4.46
CA ARG A 39 -1.63 25.40 5.36
C ARG A 39 -0.51 26.10 6.13
N TRP A 40 0.56 25.40 6.47
CA TRP A 40 1.70 25.98 7.19
C TRP A 40 2.92 26.22 6.29
N GLY A 41 2.80 26.01 4.98
CA GLY A 41 3.88 26.25 4.01
C GLY A 41 5.14 25.42 4.29
N VAL A 42 4.99 24.17 4.73
CA VAL A 42 6.09 23.27 5.07
C VAL A 42 6.17 22.06 4.14
N ALA A 43 7.36 21.48 4.01
CA ALA A 43 7.55 20.24 3.25
C ALA A 43 6.73 19.09 3.84
N LEU A 44 6.34 18.12 2.99
CA LEU A 44 5.54 16.96 3.37
C LEU A 44 6.13 16.18 4.55
N ALA A 45 7.45 15.97 4.55
CA ALA A 45 8.16 15.31 5.64
C ALA A 45 8.04 16.03 6.98
N THR A 46 7.87 17.36 6.98
CA THR A 46 7.64 18.17 8.18
C THR A 46 6.20 18.00 8.66
N ALA A 47 5.23 17.97 7.76
CA ALA A 47 3.83 17.70 8.09
C ALA A 47 3.62 16.27 8.64
N THR A 48 4.32 15.28 8.10
CA THR A 48 4.35 13.90 8.63
C THR A 48 4.86 13.88 10.06
N LYS A 49 5.92 14.67 10.37
CA LYS A 49 6.44 14.82 11.75
C LYS A 49 5.44 15.48 12.69
N VAL A 50 4.62 16.43 12.21
CA VAL A 50 3.55 17.06 13.01
C VAL A 50 2.50 16.03 13.40
N MET A 51 1.98 15.27 12.43
CA MET A 51 0.96 14.24 12.71
C MET A 51 1.48 13.13 13.62
N ALA A 52 2.72 12.69 13.41
CA ALA A 52 3.36 11.71 14.28
C ALA A 52 3.50 12.22 15.72
N ALA A 53 3.91 13.47 15.92
CA ALA A 53 4.06 14.05 17.27
C ALA A 53 2.71 14.21 17.99
N LEU A 54 1.66 14.65 17.29
CA LEU A 54 0.31 14.77 17.89
C LEU A 54 -0.28 13.41 18.27
N ARG A 55 0.04 12.35 17.51
CA ARG A 55 -0.35 10.97 17.83
C ARG A 55 0.46 10.40 19.00
N ASP A 56 1.77 10.66 19.03
CA ASP A 56 2.64 10.28 20.17
C ASP A 56 2.17 10.91 21.49
N GLU A 57 1.56 12.10 21.42
CA GLU A 57 0.98 12.80 22.57
C GLU A 57 -0.43 12.30 22.93
N GLY A 58 -1.00 11.36 22.18
CA GLY A 58 -2.36 10.84 22.39
C GLY A 58 -3.45 11.87 22.09
N LEU A 59 -3.13 12.95 21.38
CA LEU A 59 -4.09 14.00 21.01
C LEU A 59 -4.89 13.63 19.76
N VAL A 60 -4.37 12.68 18.97
CA VAL A 60 -4.92 12.26 17.68
C VAL A 60 -4.88 10.74 17.57
N GLU A 61 -5.94 10.13 17.06
CA GLU A 61 -6.07 8.70 16.79
C GLU A 61 -6.55 8.48 15.35
N THR A 62 -6.24 7.34 14.73
CA THR A 62 -6.70 7.02 13.37
C THR A 62 -7.83 6.02 13.38
N LYS A 63 -8.95 6.36 12.72
CA LYS A 63 -10.10 5.48 12.56
C LYS A 63 -10.11 4.94 11.13
N VAL A 64 -10.24 3.62 10.99
CA VAL A 64 -10.32 2.94 9.69
C VAL A 64 -11.43 3.58 8.84
N GLY A 65 -11.10 3.99 7.62
CA GLY A 65 -12.04 4.62 6.68
C GLY A 65 -12.42 6.08 6.99
N SER A 66 -11.75 6.79 7.91
CA SER A 66 -12.08 8.20 8.23
C SER A 66 -10.90 9.12 8.50
N GLY A 67 -9.67 8.61 8.36
CA GLY A 67 -8.45 9.38 8.61
C GLY A 67 -8.17 9.58 10.11
N ALA A 68 -7.33 10.56 10.41
CA ALA A 68 -6.98 10.93 11.78
C ALA A 68 -8.08 11.80 12.40
N VAL A 69 -8.43 11.54 13.66
CA VAL A 69 -9.43 12.26 14.46
C VAL A 69 -8.85 12.65 15.82
N VAL A 70 -9.35 13.70 16.44
CA VAL A 70 -8.93 14.12 17.79
C VAL A 70 -9.35 13.05 18.81
N SER A 71 -8.41 12.57 19.62
CA SER A 71 -8.69 11.47 20.57
C SER A 71 -9.59 11.92 21.72
N SER A 72 -10.43 11.01 22.21
CA SER A 72 -11.28 11.20 23.39
C SER A 72 -10.56 11.02 24.72
N ARG A 73 -9.28 10.64 24.73
CA ARG A 73 -8.46 10.46 25.94
C ARG A 73 -7.42 11.58 26.11
N THR A 74 -7.88 12.81 26.32
CA THR A 74 -7.00 13.89 26.80
C THR A 74 -6.69 13.72 28.29
N THR A 75 -5.82 12.78 28.65
CA THR A 75 -5.32 12.70 30.03
C THR A 75 -4.23 13.75 30.24
N HIS A 76 -4.52 14.75 31.08
CA HIS A 76 -3.55 15.70 31.64
C HIS A 76 -2.33 14.98 32.24
N LYS A 77 -1.13 15.32 31.75
CA LYS A 77 0.15 14.82 32.26
C LYS A 77 0.66 15.75 33.38
N GLN A 78 0.63 15.30 34.63
CA GLN A 78 1.29 15.99 35.77
C GLN A 78 2.76 15.54 35.94
N PRO A 79 3.65 16.38 36.50
CA PRO A 79 5.10 16.21 36.42
C PRO A 79 5.69 15.18 37.41
N ALA A 80 6.90 14.72 37.07
CA ALA A 80 7.56 13.51 37.54
C ALA A 80 8.14 13.54 38.97
N VAL A 81 8.11 12.37 39.64
CA VAL A 81 8.84 12.03 40.88
C VAL A 81 9.97 11.03 40.52
N PRO A 82 11.18 11.12 41.13
CA PRO A 82 12.37 10.38 40.68
C PRO A 82 12.32 8.87 40.98
N PRO A 83 13.12 8.03 40.28
CA PRO A 83 12.89 6.58 40.25
C PRO A 83 13.47 5.86 41.46
N ARG A 84 12.70 4.90 42.00
CA ARG A 84 13.19 3.85 42.90
C ARG A 84 13.59 2.60 42.11
N PRO A 85 14.47 1.74 42.66
CA PRO A 85 15.18 0.71 41.89
C PRO A 85 14.26 -0.41 41.41
N ARG A 86 14.54 -0.88 40.18
CA ARG A 86 13.80 -1.89 39.43
C ARG A 86 13.73 -3.22 40.17
N GLN A 87 12.52 -3.68 40.47
CA GLN A 87 12.25 -5.08 40.79
C GLN A 87 12.00 -5.86 39.51
N ALA A 88 12.59 -7.05 39.45
CA ALA A 88 12.48 -8.01 38.36
C ALA A 88 11.03 -8.49 38.18
N GLY A 89 10.56 -8.55 36.93
CA GLY A 89 9.26 -9.11 36.58
C GLY A 89 8.97 -9.05 35.08
N VAL A 90 8.76 -10.24 34.50
CA VAL A 90 8.37 -10.58 33.12
C VAL A 90 9.48 -10.49 32.06
N PRO A 91 9.86 -11.59 31.39
CA PRO A 91 10.75 -11.52 30.24
C PRO A 91 10.03 -10.74 29.13
N LYS A 92 10.56 -9.57 28.74
CA LYS A 92 10.23 -8.95 27.45
C LYS A 92 10.45 -10.03 26.40
N GLN A 93 9.37 -10.48 25.74
CA GLN A 93 9.48 -11.39 24.61
C GLN A 93 10.61 -10.88 23.72
N ALA A 94 11.63 -11.72 23.50
CA ALA A 94 12.71 -11.39 22.61
C ALA A 94 12.06 -11.05 21.27
N LEU A 95 12.33 -9.84 20.76
CA LEU A 95 11.82 -9.41 19.47
C LEU A 95 12.16 -10.49 18.45
N ASN A 96 11.14 -11.10 17.85
CA ASN A 96 11.34 -12.06 16.76
C ASN A 96 11.25 -11.30 15.43
N ARG A 97 12.05 -11.71 14.44
CA ARG A 97 12.05 -11.16 13.08
C ARG A 97 10.64 -11.16 12.47
N GLU A 98 9.88 -12.23 12.68
CA GLU A 98 8.49 -12.36 12.27
C GLU A 98 7.59 -11.25 12.84
N GLN A 99 7.76 -10.93 14.14
CA GLN A 99 6.98 -9.87 14.79
C GLN A 99 7.36 -8.48 14.25
N LEU A 100 8.64 -8.28 13.92
CA LEU A 100 9.12 -7.06 13.28
C LEU A 100 8.48 -6.89 11.89
N LEU A 101 8.54 -7.92 11.04
CA LEU A 101 7.97 -7.89 9.69
C LEU A 101 6.46 -7.69 9.71
N ARG A 102 5.72 -8.46 10.54
CA ARG A 102 4.26 -8.30 10.70
C ARG A 102 3.87 -6.89 11.12
N THR A 103 4.64 -6.28 12.01
CA THR A 103 4.37 -4.90 12.46
C THR A 103 4.67 -3.89 11.34
N ALA A 104 5.76 -4.09 10.60
CA ALA A 104 6.11 -3.25 9.46
C ALA A 104 5.05 -3.30 8.35
N ILE A 105 4.60 -4.51 7.98
CA ILE A 105 3.53 -4.75 7.01
C ILE A 105 2.24 -4.09 7.47
N LYS A 106 1.84 -4.26 8.73
CA LYS A 106 0.65 -3.60 9.30
C LYS A 106 0.72 -2.07 9.21
N ILE A 107 1.89 -1.48 9.46
CA ILE A 107 2.09 -0.02 9.30
C ILE A 107 1.94 0.35 7.82
N ALA A 108 2.56 -0.41 6.92
CA ALA A 108 2.51 -0.15 5.48
C ALA A 108 1.09 -0.29 4.90
N ASP A 109 0.32 -1.28 5.35
CA ASP A 109 -1.06 -1.52 4.91
C ASP A 109 -2.01 -0.37 5.28
N VAL A 110 -1.77 0.26 6.43
CA VAL A 110 -2.66 1.31 6.97
C VAL A 110 -2.19 2.72 6.61
N GLU A 111 -0.89 2.96 6.66
CA GLU A 111 -0.28 4.29 6.57
C GLU A 111 0.62 4.48 5.34
N GLY A 112 0.77 3.44 4.51
CA GLY A 112 1.65 3.43 3.36
C GLY A 112 3.13 3.16 3.71
N LEU A 113 3.91 2.84 2.67
CA LEU A 113 5.32 2.45 2.81
C LEU A 113 6.22 3.54 3.41
N ASP A 114 5.86 4.80 3.19
CA ASP A 114 6.62 5.95 3.69
C ASP A 114 6.57 6.09 5.22
N ALA A 115 5.49 5.61 5.84
CA ALA A 115 5.34 5.60 7.30
C ALA A 115 6.25 4.57 7.97
N VAL A 116 6.70 3.56 7.22
CA VAL A 116 7.62 2.52 7.71
C VAL A 116 9.01 3.13 7.93
N SER A 117 9.37 3.27 9.20
CA SER A 117 10.70 3.74 9.61
C SER A 117 11.16 3.02 10.87
N MET A 118 12.47 2.83 11.04
CA MET A 118 13.04 2.14 12.22
C MET A 118 12.57 2.75 13.54
N ARG A 119 12.43 4.09 13.59
CA ARG A 119 11.92 4.79 14.78
C ARG A 119 10.44 4.47 15.06
N ARG A 120 9.60 4.47 14.01
CA ARG A 120 8.17 4.13 14.14
C ARG A 120 8.00 2.67 14.56
N LEU A 121 8.73 1.75 13.94
CA LEU A 121 8.74 0.34 14.33
C LEU A 121 9.19 0.16 15.79
N ALA A 122 10.27 0.83 16.21
CA ALA A 122 10.79 0.70 17.57
C ALA A 122 9.76 1.17 18.61
N ALA A 123 9.08 2.28 18.33
CA ALA A 123 8.00 2.81 19.17
C ALA A 123 6.82 1.82 19.25
N GLU A 124 6.35 1.31 18.11
CA GLU A 124 5.24 0.36 18.05
C GLU A 124 5.56 -0.97 18.74
N LEU A 125 6.81 -1.44 18.66
CA LEU A 125 7.28 -2.69 19.25
C LEU A 125 7.72 -2.53 20.72
N GLY A 126 7.70 -1.32 21.28
CA GLY A 126 8.22 -1.06 22.64
C GLY A 126 9.70 -1.42 22.83
N ALA A 127 10.46 -1.40 21.74
CA ALA A 127 11.83 -1.88 21.64
C ALA A 127 12.81 -0.72 21.39
N GLY A 128 14.10 -0.94 21.68
CA GLY A 128 15.13 0.04 21.34
C GLY A 128 15.46 -0.01 19.83
N PRO A 129 15.81 1.10 19.17
CA PRO A 129 16.22 1.07 17.76
C PRO A 129 17.34 0.06 17.47
N MET A 130 18.32 -0.04 18.37
CA MET A 130 19.43 -1.00 18.24
C MET A 130 18.99 -2.47 18.27
N SER A 131 17.85 -2.81 18.90
CA SER A 131 17.36 -4.18 18.86
C SER A 131 16.76 -4.57 17.51
N LEU A 132 16.25 -3.61 16.74
CA LEU A 132 15.72 -3.86 15.39
C LEU A 132 16.85 -4.16 14.40
N TYR A 133 17.96 -3.43 14.50
CA TYR A 133 19.12 -3.59 13.61
C TYR A 133 19.81 -4.97 13.71
N ARG A 134 19.47 -5.77 14.71
CA ARG A 134 19.93 -7.18 14.79
C ARG A 134 19.18 -8.11 13.82
N HIS A 135 18.05 -7.67 13.29
CA HIS A 135 17.19 -8.47 12.40
C HIS A 135 17.18 -7.95 10.96
N VAL A 136 17.41 -6.65 10.78
CA VAL A 136 17.44 -5.94 9.50
C VAL A 136 18.51 -4.84 9.55
N GLU A 137 19.41 -4.82 8.59
CA GLU A 137 20.52 -3.86 8.51
C GLU A 137 20.02 -2.44 8.23
N ASN A 138 18.98 -2.30 7.38
CA ASN A 138 18.47 -1.00 6.95
C ASN A 138 17.01 -1.07 6.48
N LYS A 139 16.45 0.08 6.06
CA LYS A 139 15.07 0.18 5.57
C LYS A 139 14.86 -0.62 4.28
N ASP A 140 15.81 -0.63 3.37
CA ASP A 140 15.67 -1.29 2.07
C ASP A 140 15.66 -2.82 2.23
N GLU A 141 16.50 -3.35 3.13
CA GLU A 141 16.46 -4.76 3.52
C GLU A 141 15.13 -5.10 4.21
N LEU A 142 14.64 -4.24 5.11
CA LEU A 142 13.33 -4.41 5.73
C LEU A 142 12.23 -4.49 4.67
N VAL A 143 12.19 -3.58 3.70
CA VAL A 143 11.21 -3.60 2.61
C VAL A 143 11.35 -4.87 1.77
N THR A 144 12.58 -5.28 1.45
CA THR A 144 12.84 -6.53 0.71
C THR A 144 12.27 -7.75 1.44
N GLN A 145 12.48 -7.84 2.76
CA GLN A 145 11.94 -8.92 3.58
C GLN A 145 10.41 -8.82 3.72
N MET A 146 9.85 -7.61 3.82
CA MET A 146 8.39 -7.42 3.83
C MET A 146 7.76 -7.90 2.53
N VAL A 147 8.38 -7.60 1.38
CA VAL A 147 7.94 -8.09 0.06
C VAL A 147 7.94 -9.61 0.04
N ASP A 148 9.05 -10.24 0.44
CA ASP A 148 9.15 -11.70 0.47
C ASP A 148 8.09 -12.34 1.38
N GLU A 149 7.86 -11.75 2.57
CA GLU A 149 6.86 -12.23 3.52
C GLU A 149 5.45 -12.18 2.91
N VAL A 150 5.05 -11.08 2.27
CA VAL A 150 3.71 -10.98 1.67
C VAL A 150 3.53 -11.92 0.48
N PHE A 151 4.57 -12.13 -0.35
CA PHE A 151 4.52 -13.16 -1.40
C PHE A 151 4.39 -14.58 -0.83
N GLY A 152 4.72 -14.80 0.44
CA GLY A 152 4.52 -16.07 1.13
C GLY A 152 3.09 -16.31 1.64
N GLU A 153 2.22 -15.28 1.65
CA GLU A 153 0.84 -15.43 2.15
C GLU A 153 -0.07 -16.31 1.25
N PRO A 154 -0.06 -16.16 -0.09
CA PRO A 154 -0.94 -16.95 -0.94
C PRO A 154 -0.47 -18.40 -1.07
N GLU A 155 -1.38 -19.35 -0.89
CA GLU A 155 -1.10 -20.75 -1.18
C GLU A 155 -0.98 -21.00 -2.69
N LEU A 156 0.11 -21.65 -3.10
CA LEU A 156 0.38 -22.08 -4.47
C LEU A 156 0.25 -23.61 -4.57
N PRO A 157 -0.91 -24.15 -4.97
CA PRO A 157 -1.17 -25.58 -4.93
C PRO A 157 -0.26 -26.38 -5.88
N VAL A 158 0.13 -27.59 -5.46
CA VAL A 158 0.93 -28.55 -6.23
C VAL A 158 0.29 -29.96 -6.10
N PRO A 159 -0.32 -30.52 -7.17
CA PRO A 159 -0.56 -29.87 -8.46
C PRO A 159 -1.60 -28.75 -8.35
N GLY A 160 -1.47 -27.74 -9.21
CA GLY A 160 -2.52 -26.73 -9.40
C GLY A 160 -3.71 -27.28 -10.21
N PRO A 161 -4.68 -26.42 -10.59
CA PRO A 161 -5.79 -26.81 -11.44
C PRO A 161 -5.33 -27.33 -12.81
N ASP A 162 -6.20 -28.08 -13.48
CA ASP A 162 -5.90 -28.67 -14.79
C ASP A 162 -5.82 -27.61 -15.89
N GLY A 163 -4.82 -27.76 -16.76
CA GLY A 163 -4.59 -26.89 -17.91
C GLY A 163 -3.80 -25.61 -17.57
N TRP A 164 -3.03 -25.14 -18.55
CA TRP A 164 -2.21 -23.93 -18.42
C TRP A 164 -3.06 -22.71 -18.09
N ARG A 165 -4.24 -22.58 -18.71
CA ARG A 165 -5.09 -21.40 -18.56
C ARG A 165 -5.60 -21.24 -17.14
N ALA A 166 -6.16 -22.31 -16.56
CA ALA A 166 -6.68 -22.27 -15.19
C ALA A 166 -5.57 -21.97 -14.17
N LYS A 167 -4.34 -22.44 -14.44
CA LYS A 167 -3.19 -22.11 -13.60
C LYS A 167 -2.82 -20.63 -13.70
N LEU A 168 -2.67 -20.08 -14.91
CA LEU A 168 -2.36 -18.66 -15.10
C LEU A 168 -3.44 -17.75 -14.50
N GLU A 169 -4.72 -18.12 -14.66
CA GLU A 169 -5.82 -17.41 -14.00
C GLU A 169 -5.71 -17.44 -12.48
N LEU A 170 -5.39 -18.60 -11.90
CA LEU A 170 -5.22 -18.75 -10.44
C LEU A 170 -4.10 -17.84 -9.93
N ILE A 171 -2.90 -17.91 -10.51
CA ILE A 171 -1.76 -17.12 -10.02
C ILE A 171 -1.99 -15.62 -10.20
N SER A 172 -2.56 -15.19 -11.34
CA SER A 172 -2.90 -13.77 -11.55
C SER A 172 -3.92 -13.27 -10.54
N ARG A 173 -4.96 -14.06 -10.23
CA ARG A 173 -5.95 -13.71 -9.19
C ARG A 173 -5.34 -13.71 -7.79
N ARG A 174 -4.39 -14.60 -7.48
CA ARG A 174 -3.65 -14.57 -6.20
C ARG A 174 -2.79 -13.33 -6.07
N GLN A 175 -2.07 -12.95 -7.14
CA GLN A 175 -1.30 -11.72 -7.17
C GLN A 175 -2.22 -10.48 -7.03
N TRP A 176 -3.37 -10.48 -7.70
CA TRP A 176 -4.38 -9.43 -7.56
C TRP A 176 -4.90 -9.30 -6.12
N GLN A 177 -5.25 -10.41 -5.47
CA GLN A 177 -5.66 -10.42 -4.07
C GLN A 177 -4.56 -9.90 -3.14
N LEU A 178 -3.31 -10.25 -3.44
CA LEU A 178 -2.15 -9.82 -2.66
C LEU A 178 -1.94 -8.30 -2.73
N VAL A 179 -1.92 -7.72 -3.94
CA VAL A 179 -1.75 -6.27 -4.12
C VAL A 179 -2.91 -5.47 -3.55
N ARG A 180 -4.14 -6.00 -3.61
CA ARG A 180 -5.32 -5.39 -2.96
C ARG A 180 -5.21 -5.33 -1.44
N ARG A 181 -4.62 -6.37 -0.84
CA ARG A 181 -4.39 -6.45 0.61
C ARG A 181 -3.23 -5.53 1.03
N HIS A 182 -2.24 -5.39 0.17
CA HIS A 182 -1.00 -4.64 0.43
C HIS A 182 -0.76 -3.58 -0.67
N LEU A 183 -1.51 -2.47 -0.63
CA LEU A 183 -1.46 -1.43 -1.68
C LEU A 183 -0.11 -0.72 -1.82
N TRP A 184 0.80 -0.90 -0.86
CA TRP A 184 2.18 -0.44 -0.95
C TRP A 184 3.06 -1.31 -1.85
N LEU A 185 2.67 -2.58 -2.09
CA LEU A 185 3.45 -3.57 -2.80
C LEU A 185 3.76 -3.18 -4.25
N PRO A 186 2.82 -2.65 -5.06
CA PRO A 186 3.10 -2.31 -6.47
C PRO A 186 4.19 -1.25 -6.64
N ARG A 187 4.39 -0.39 -5.63
CA ARG A 187 5.44 0.65 -5.63
C ARG A 187 6.77 0.15 -5.05
N ALA A 188 6.77 -1.00 -4.38
CA ALA A 188 7.95 -1.60 -3.76
C ALA A 188 8.68 -2.61 -4.66
N VAL A 189 8.04 -3.12 -5.71
CA VAL A 189 8.59 -4.16 -6.58
C VAL A 189 8.93 -3.60 -7.96
N SER A 190 10.13 -3.91 -8.44
CA SER A 190 10.55 -3.63 -9.81
C SER A 190 10.77 -4.93 -10.58
N PHE A 191 10.17 -5.06 -11.76
CA PHE A 191 10.33 -6.25 -12.60
C PHE A 191 11.51 -6.16 -13.56
N THR A 192 11.94 -4.94 -13.87
CA THR A 192 13.19 -4.73 -14.62
C THR A 192 14.41 -4.96 -13.73
N ARG A 193 14.22 -4.95 -12.40
CA ARG A 193 15.24 -5.25 -11.37
C ARG A 193 14.62 -6.07 -10.23
N PRO A 194 14.30 -7.36 -10.47
CA PRO A 194 13.58 -8.18 -9.51
C PRO A 194 14.40 -8.39 -8.24
N LEU A 195 13.71 -8.37 -7.09
CA LEU A 195 14.27 -8.81 -5.82
C LEU A 195 14.42 -10.34 -5.85
N LEU A 196 15.64 -10.86 -5.71
CA LEU A 196 15.86 -12.30 -5.71
C LEU A 196 15.58 -12.89 -4.32
N VAL A 197 14.30 -13.00 -3.97
CA VAL A 197 13.82 -13.49 -2.67
C VAL A 197 12.94 -14.75 -2.80
N PRO A 198 13.02 -15.72 -1.87
CA PRO A 198 12.47 -17.06 -2.05
C PRO A 198 10.99 -17.15 -2.47
N ASN A 199 10.09 -16.46 -1.77
CA ASN A 199 8.65 -16.55 -2.04
C ASN A 199 8.31 -15.88 -3.36
N MET A 200 8.91 -14.72 -3.67
CA MET A 200 8.70 -14.06 -4.96
C MET A 200 9.20 -14.93 -6.14
N MET A 201 10.33 -15.62 -5.95
CA MET A 201 10.85 -16.58 -6.94
C MET A 201 9.93 -17.80 -7.09
N ALA A 202 9.29 -18.25 -6.00
CA ALA A 202 8.32 -19.35 -6.06
C ALA A 202 7.08 -19.02 -6.91
N HIS A 203 6.59 -17.77 -6.88
CA HIS A 203 5.51 -17.31 -7.78
C HIS A 203 5.92 -17.34 -9.25
N THR A 204 7.15 -16.89 -9.54
CA THR A 204 7.72 -16.94 -10.90
C THR A 204 7.83 -18.38 -11.39
N GLU A 205 8.43 -19.25 -10.59
CA GLU A 205 8.60 -20.67 -10.89
C GLU A 205 7.25 -21.38 -11.10
N TRP A 206 6.26 -21.10 -10.24
CA TRP A 206 4.92 -21.68 -10.38
C TRP A 206 4.25 -21.25 -11.69
N THR A 207 4.43 -19.99 -12.09
CA THR A 207 3.97 -19.46 -13.38
C THR A 207 4.65 -20.17 -14.55
N LEU A 208 5.97 -20.36 -14.49
CA LEU A 208 6.71 -21.07 -15.54
C LEU A 208 6.29 -22.55 -15.65
N ARG A 209 5.99 -23.21 -14.54
CA ARG A 209 5.42 -24.58 -14.54
C ARG A 209 4.01 -24.66 -15.14
N ALA A 210 3.25 -23.57 -15.12
CA ALA A 210 1.97 -23.51 -15.83
C ALA A 210 2.15 -23.51 -17.35
N LEU A 211 3.29 -23.00 -17.83
CA LEU A 211 3.65 -22.89 -19.24
C LEU A 211 4.49 -24.08 -19.74
N ASP A 212 4.99 -24.90 -18.82
CA ASP A 212 5.77 -26.09 -19.15
C ASP A 212 4.95 -27.09 -19.98
N GLY A 213 5.62 -27.78 -20.90
CA GLY A 213 4.99 -28.73 -21.82
C GLY A 213 4.24 -28.10 -23.02
N LEU A 214 4.03 -26.78 -23.06
CA LEU A 214 3.36 -26.10 -24.18
C LEU A 214 4.20 -25.99 -25.45
N GLY A 215 5.48 -26.39 -25.40
CA GLY A 215 6.40 -26.30 -26.55
C GLY A 215 6.90 -24.90 -26.85
N LEU A 216 6.74 -23.96 -25.92
CA LEU A 216 7.18 -22.58 -26.05
C LEU A 216 8.66 -22.44 -25.68
N PRO A 217 9.43 -21.58 -26.37
CA PRO A 217 10.78 -21.20 -25.93
C PRO A 217 10.73 -20.50 -24.56
N MET A 218 11.73 -20.73 -23.72
CA MET A 218 11.82 -20.10 -22.38
C MET A 218 11.69 -18.57 -22.42
N GLU A 219 12.23 -17.92 -23.46
CA GLU A 219 12.07 -16.49 -23.68
C GLU A 219 10.60 -16.07 -23.77
N THR A 220 9.77 -16.86 -24.45
CA THR A 220 8.32 -16.62 -24.54
C THR A 220 7.66 -16.84 -23.19
N CYS A 221 8.05 -17.88 -22.44
CA CYS A 221 7.51 -18.14 -21.10
C CYS A 221 7.81 -17.00 -20.12
N ILE A 222 9.02 -16.45 -20.15
CA ILE A 222 9.41 -15.30 -19.32
C ILE A 222 8.66 -14.04 -19.73
N ARG A 223 8.54 -13.76 -21.03
CA ARG A 223 7.75 -12.62 -21.53
C ARG A 223 6.29 -12.71 -21.08
N GLU A 224 5.70 -13.90 -21.13
CA GLU A 224 4.34 -14.14 -20.67
C GLU A 224 4.18 -13.92 -19.17
N ALA A 225 5.10 -14.48 -18.35
CA ALA A 225 5.09 -14.27 -16.91
C ALA A 225 5.22 -12.77 -16.54
N LEU A 226 6.09 -12.03 -17.23
CA LEU A 226 6.25 -10.58 -17.05
C LEU A 226 5.03 -9.79 -17.54
N ALA A 227 4.38 -10.21 -18.63
CA ALA A 227 3.19 -9.54 -19.16
C ALA A 227 2.00 -9.67 -18.22
N LEU A 228 1.73 -10.89 -17.73
CA LEU A 228 0.68 -11.14 -16.73
C LEU A 228 0.91 -10.34 -15.46
N HIS A 229 2.16 -10.29 -15.00
CA HIS A 229 2.51 -9.49 -13.84
C HIS A 229 2.32 -7.99 -14.09
N GLY A 230 2.80 -7.49 -15.23
CA GLY A 230 2.63 -6.09 -15.63
C GLY A 230 1.16 -5.66 -15.65
N LEU A 231 0.29 -6.52 -16.17
CA LEU A 231 -1.17 -6.32 -16.15
C LEU A 231 -1.70 -6.14 -14.73
N VAL A 232 -1.37 -7.05 -13.81
CA VAL A 232 -1.78 -6.96 -12.40
C VAL A 232 -1.32 -5.63 -11.79
N ILE A 233 -0.05 -5.27 -11.98
CA ILE A 233 0.54 -4.06 -11.40
C ILE A 233 -0.07 -2.78 -11.95
N THR A 234 -0.36 -2.71 -13.25
CA THR A 234 -0.96 -1.50 -13.84
C THR A 234 -2.34 -1.21 -13.24
N VAL A 235 -3.19 -2.24 -13.11
CA VAL A 235 -4.50 -2.06 -12.48
C VAL A 235 -4.35 -1.78 -10.98
N ALA A 236 -3.37 -2.42 -10.32
CA ALA A 236 -3.13 -2.23 -8.88
C ALA A 236 -2.61 -0.83 -8.54
N LEU A 237 -1.73 -0.26 -9.38
CA LEU A 237 -1.27 1.12 -9.24
C LEU A 237 -2.43 2.09 -9.39
N SER A 238 -3.32 1.86 -10.37
CA SER A 238 -4.52 2.68 -10.54
C SER A 238 -5.44 2.62 -9.31
N MET A 239 -5.57 1.45 -8.69
CA MET A 239 -6.31 1.28 -7.44
C MET A 239 -5.63 1.98 -6.26
N ALA A 240 -4.31 1.88 -6.14
CA ALA A 240 -3.56 2.54 -5.08
C ALA A 240 -3.63 4.06 -5.20
N ASP A 241 -3.53 4.60 -6.42
CA ASP A 241 -3.68 6.02 -6.72
C ASP A 241 -5.09 6.52 -6.38
N GLU A 242 -6.13 5.75 -6.70
CA GLU A 242 -7.52 6.11 -6.37
C GLU A 242 -7.76 6.13 -4.85
N ILE A 243 -7.31 5.11 -4.13
CA ILE A 243 -7.45 5.06 -2.67
C ILE A 243 -6.73 6.23 -2.01
N GLU A 244 -5.56 6.62 -2.52
CA GLU A 244 -4.84 7.82 -2.08
C GLU A 244 -5.65 9.09 -2.39
N ALA A 245 -6.22 9.22 -3.58
CA ALA A 245 -7.05 10.36 -3.96
C ALA A 245 -8.31 10.49 -3.08
N GLU A 246 -8.99 9.38 -2.78
CA GLU A 246 -10.15 9.37 -1.88
C GLU A 246 -9.74 9.80 -0.46
N GLN A 247 -8.61 9.32 0.06
CA GLN A 247 -8.12 9.72 1.39
C GLN A 247 -7.81 11.21 1.47
N GLU A 248 -7.35 11.82 0.38
CA GLU A 248 -6.99 13.25 0.34
C GLU A 248 -8.18 14.17 0.14
N THR A 249 -9.11 13.78 -0.73
CA THR A 249 -10.25 14.61 -1.13
C THR A 249 -11.51 14.32 -0.31
N GLY A 250 -11.62 13.12 0.26
CA GLY A 250 -12.84 12.58 0.86
C GLY A 250 -13.93 12.22 -0.16
N VAL A 251 -13.58 12.16 -1.45
CA VAL A 251 -14.49 11.90 -2.56
C VAL A 251 -14.10 10.59 -3.21
N THR A 252 -15.03 9.64 -3.26
CA THR A 252 -14.89 8.35 -3.96
C THR A 252 -14.88 8.56 -5.49
N LEU A 253 -14.23 7.68 -6.24
CA LEU A 253 -14.21 7.68 -7.72
C LEU A 253 -15.57 7.96 -8.37
N ASP A 254 -16.62 7.25 -7.96
CA ASP A 254 -17.97 7.41 -8.54
C ASP A 254 -18.51 8.84 -8.37
N ARG A 255 -18.35 9.40 -7.16
CA ARG A 255 -18.78 10.78 -6.87
C ARG A 255 -17.92 11.79 -7.60
N TRP A 256 -16.63 11.51 -7.77
CA TRP A 256 -15.74 12.34 -8.56
C TRP A 256 -16.19 12.38 -10.03
N TRP A 257 -16.52 11.23 -10.62
CA TRP A 257 -17.07 11.15 -11.98
C TRP A 257 -18.39 11.91 -12.12
N VAL A 258 -19.32 11.72 -11.19
CA VAL A 258 -20.59 12.48 -11.18
C VAL A 258 -20.35 13.99 -11.09
N ALA A 259 -19.39 14.44 -10.27
CA ALA A 259 -19.05 15.85 -10.14
C ALA A 259 -18.35 16.42 -11.38
N GLN A 260 -17.57 15.61 -12.10
CA GLN A 260 -16.93 15.99 -13.36
C GLN A 260 -17.89 15.95 -14.54
N ARG A 261 -19.06 15.32 -14.41
CA ARG A 261 -20.03 15.15 -15.49
C ARG A 261 -20.36 16.45 -16.21
N HIS A 262 -20.65 17.53 -15.50
CA HIS A 262 -20.95 18.81 -16.13
C HIS A 262 -19.80 19.33 -17.01
N ARG A 263 -18.55 19.13 -16.60
CA ARG A 263 -17.37 19.52 -17.37
C ARG A 263 -17.10 18.55 -18.53
N ALA A 264 -17.41 17.27 -18.34
CA ALA A 264 -17.30 16.25 -19.36
C ALA A 264 -18.36 16.46 -20.45
N ASP A 265 -19.62 16.70 -20.09
CA ASP A 265 -20.73 16.96 -21.01
C ASP A 265 -20.43 18.15 -21.92
N GLU A 266 -19.95 19.27 -21.38
CA GLU A 266 -19.53 20.43 -22.20
C GLU A 266 -18.46 20.08 -23.24
N LEU A 267 -17.54 19.18 -22.91
CA LEU A 267 -16.48 18.74 -23.81
C LEU A 267 -17.00 17.68 -24.81
N LEU A 268 -17.84 16.76 -24.37
CA LEU A 268 -18.34 15.62 -25.13
C LEU A 268 -19.47 16.04 -26.10
N ASP A 269 -20.31 16.98 -25.69
CA ASP A 269 -21.37 17.60 -26.51
C ASP A 269 -20.82 18.54 -27.60
N SER A 270 -19.51 18.81 -27.60
CA SER A 270 -18.85 19.55 -28.67
C SER A 270 -18.90 18.84 -30.04
N GLY A 271 -19.38 17.58 -30.09
CA GLY A 271 -19.42 16.72 -31.27
C GLY A 271 -18.04 16.18 -31.68
N ARG A 272 -16.97 16.56 -30.97
CA ARG A 272 -15.60 16.14 -31.25
C ARG A 272 -15.27 14.74 -30.75
N PHE A 273 -16.04 14.22 -29.79
CA PHE A 273 -15.77 12.95 -29.13
C PHE A 273 -16.98 12.00 -29.15
N PRO A 274 -17.50 11.64 -30.33
CA PRO A 274 -18.76 10.93 -30.47
C PRO A 274 -18.78 9.55 -29.79
N LEU A 275 -17.63 8.87 -29.69
CA LEU A 275 -17.53 7.58 -29.00
C LEU A 275 -17.33 7.71 -27.48
N LEU A 276 -16.68 8.77 -26.99
CA LEU A 276 -16.53 8.98 -25.55
C LEU A 276 -17.85 9.43 -24.92
N ALA A 277 -18.67 10.16 -25.69
CA ALA A 277 -20.02 10.55 -25.28
C ALA A 277 -20.97 9.36 -25.02
N THR A 278 -20.63 8.15 -25.48
CA THR A 278 -21.45 6.94 -25.27
C THR A 278 -21.01 6.09 -24.07
N ILE A 279 -19.95 6.48 -23.33
CA ILE A 279 -19.44 5.69 -22.21
C ILE A 279 -20.47 5.72 -21.06
N ALA A 280 -20.84 4.54 -20.56
CA ALA A 280 -21.63 4.41 -19.34
C ALA A 280 -20.74 4.69 -18.10
N GLU A 281 -21.23 5.51 -17.16
CA GLU A 281 -20.50 5.96 -15.97
C GLU A 281 -19.87 4.78 -15.17
N GLU A 282 -20.59 3.67 -15.04
CA GLU A 282 -20.19 2.49 -14.26
C GLU A 282 -18.97 1.75 -14.84
N THR A 283 -18.67 1.93 -16.12
CA THR A 283 -17.58 1.21 -16.82
C THR A 283 -16.18 1.67 -16.39
N VAL A 284 -16.07 2.87 -15.81
CA VAL A 284 -14.77 3.51 -15.55
C VAL A 284 -14.26 3.30 -14.12
N SER A 285 -15.16 3.02 -13.18
CA SER A 285 -14.82 2.85 -11.77
C SER A 285 -14.52 1.40 -11.36
N ASP A 286 -14.91 0.42 -12.17
CA ASP A 286 -14.78 -1.01 -11.84
C ASP A 286 -13.37 -1.55 -12.13
N LEU A 287 -12.43 -1.31 -11.21
CA LEU A 287 -11.06 -1.81 -11.33
C LEU A 287 -10.96 -3.34 -11.19
N ASP A 288 -11.88 -3.97 -10.45
CA ASP A 288 -11.95 -5.43 -10.34
C ASP A 288 -12.39 -6.05 -11.68
N GLY A 289 -13.43 -5.48 -12.30
CA GLY A 289 -13.86 -5.84 -13.66
C GLY A 289 -12.81 -5.54 -14.72
N LEU A 290 -12.08 -4.43 -14.61
CA LEU A 290 -10.95 -4.12 -15.51
C LEU A 290 -9.85 -5.18 -15.41
N PHE A 291 -9.50 -5.63 -14.21
CA PHE A 291 -8.54 -6.72 -14.02
C PHE A 291 -9.02 -8.02 -14.67
N GLU A 292 -10.25 -8.47 -14.38
CA GLU A 292 -10.79 -9.72 -14.93
C GLU A 292 -10.96 -9.66 -16.46
N TYR A 293 -11.42 -8.52 -16.99
CA TYR A 293 -11.51 -8.31 -18.44
C TYR A 293 -10.14 -8.37 -19.10
N SER A 294 -9.15 -7.65 -18.54
CA SER A 294 -7.79 -7.60 -19.08
C SER A 294 -7.15 -8.98 -19.06
N LEU A 295 -7.28 -9.71 -17.94
CA LEU A 295 -6.76 -11.07 -17.80
C LEU A 295 -7.39 -12.01 -18.83
N ALA A 296 -8.72 -11.99 -18.96
CA ALA A 296 -9.41 -12.83 -19.93
C ALA A 296 -8.95 -12.55 -21.37
N ARG A 297 -8.89 -11.27 -21.77
CA ARG A 297 -8.45 -10.89 -23.13
C ARG A 297 -6.98 -11.24 -23.39
N HIS A 298 -6.11 -11.04 -22.41
CA HIS A 298 -4.70 -11.42 -22.51
C HIS A 298 -4.55 -12.93 -22.73
N LEU A 299 -5.22 -13.75 -21.92
CA LEU A 299 -5.18 -15.20 -22.03
C LEU A 299 -5.86 -15.74 -23.30
N ASP A 300 -6.89 -15.07 -23.81
CA ASP A 300 -7.50 -15.39 -25.11
C ASP A 300 -6.49 -15.17 -26.25
N GLY A 301 -5.73 -14.07 -26.20
CA GLY A 301 -4.65 -13.81 -27.16
C GLY A 301 -3.52 -14.82 -27.04
N PHE A 302 -3.13 -15.17 -25.82
CA PHE A 302 -2.09 -16.19 -25.57
C PHE A 302 -2.52 -17.59 -26.03
N ALA A 303 -3.80 -17.94 -25.91
CA ALA A 303 -4.32 -19.21 -26.42
C ALA A 303 -4.07 -19.37 -27.94
N ALA A 304 -4.27 -18.30 -28.72
CA ALA A 304 -3.99 -18.31 -30.15
C ALA A 304 -2.51 -18.58 -30.48
N LEU A 305 -1.57 -18.07 -29.66
CA LEU A 305 -0.15 -18.37 -29.78
C LEU A 305 0.14 -19.84 -29.51
N VAL A 306 -0.41 -20.41 -28.43
CA VAL A 306 -0.25 -21.82 -28.06
C VAL A 306 -0.83 -22.75 -29.14
N GLU A 307 -2.02 -22.44 -29.65
CA GLU A 307 -2.64 -23.20 -30.74
C GLU A 307 -1.83 -23.13 -32.04
N GLY A 308 -1.27 -21.97 -32.37
CA GLY A 308 -0.38 -21.80 -33.51
C GLY A 308 0.85 -22.70 -33.42
N GLN A 309 1.46 -22.79 -32.24
CA GLN A 309 2.63 -23.64 -31.99
C GLN A 309 2.30 -25.14 -32.09
N ALA A 310 1.14 -25.55 -31.60
CA ALA A 310 0.67 -26.94 -31.72
C ALA A 310 0.49 -27.37 -33.19
N ARG A 311 0.08 -26.46 -34.08
CA ARG A 311 -0.09 -26.74 -35.52
C ARG A 311 1.22 -26.81 -36.30
N THR A 312 2.28 -26.18 -35.80
CA THR A 312 3.62 -26.18 -36.42
C THR A 312 4.51 -27.34 -35.96
N ARG A 313 4.09 -28.13 -34.97
CA ARG A 313 4.79 -29.35 -34.58
C ARG A 313 4.50 -30.47 -35.61
N PRO A 314 5.54 -31.02 -36.28
CA PRO A 314 5.38 -32.12 -37.23
C PRO A 314 4.97 -33.44 -36.56
#